data_AF-A0A0R3SLW8-F1
#
_entry.id   AF-A0A0R3SLW8-F1
#
_cell.length_a   1.000
_cell.length_b   1.000
_cell.length_c   1.000
_cell.angle_alpha   90.00
_cell.angle_beta   90.00
_cell.angle_gamma   90.00
#
_symmetry.space_group_name_H-M   'P 1'
#
loop_
_entity.id
_entity.type
_entity.pdbx_description
1 polymer ?
#
loop_
_entity_poly.entity_id
_entity_poly.type
_entity_poly.pdbx_seq_one_letter_code
_entity_poly.pdbx_strand_id
1 'polypeptide(L)'
;MYTQACVESLAHHLTYLGRLVTTATQWAHPIRGPLSLHLPLSRHAACFLSLAIFTHHTDLKNVMDPFLSRSPNVLRRLMEELANVLLGCQEVIIGYWVRNGQSVRQLVTHYMHSQMCYSMIDLDIFLFQARLLQNFCFHRELMALTKPSASRSGMVDRQPMAIEAWLTNLCWILDLRNNLGLSETGLIEKELVCFLAHSTRKRSDLSSLLPDRCMPQNTDVIDECLKRVATYVAPSCDSTSGSLISGCYSLKPELWDEKFDPVFFALRMASRKEQT
;
A
#
# COMPACT_ATOMS: atom_id res chain seq x y z
N MET A 1 -12.72 29.04 4.87
CA MET A 1 -12.65 29.12 6.35
C MET A 1 -12.49 27.75 7.00
N TYR A 2 -13.39 26.77 6.78
CA TYR A 2 -13.27 25.43 7.40
C TYR A 2 -12.00 24.65 7.01
N THR A 3 -11.62 24.65 5.73
CA THR A 3 -10.41 23.94 5.26
C THR A 3 -9.14 24.42 5.96
N GLN A 4 -9.02 25.74 6.16
CA GLN A 4 -7.87 26.33 6.84
C GLN A 4 -7.83 25.94 8.33
N ALA A 5 -8.96 25.98 9.03
CA ALA A 5 -9.05 25.53 10.43
C ALA A 5 -8.72 24.04 10.58
N CYS A 6 -9.17 23.20 9.64
CA CYS A 6 -8.83 21.76 9.64
C CYS A 6 -7.34 21.52 9.35
N VAL A 7 -6.73 22.29 8.44
CA VAL A 7 -5.29 22.24 8.14
C VAL A 7 -4.45 22.71 9.34
N GLU A 8 -4.86 23.78 10.03
CA GLU A 8 -4.20 24.26 11.25
C GLU A 8 -4.32 23.25 12.39
N SER A 9 -5.50 22.64 12.57
CA SER A 9 -5.72 21.54 13.52
C SER A 9 -4.87 20.32 13.17
N LEU A 10 -4.77 19.95 11.89
CA LEU A 10 -3.87 18.88 11.45
C LEU A 10 -2.42 19.21 11.79
N ALA A 11 -1.92 20.40 11.44
CA ALA A 11 -0.56 20.81 11.76
C ALA A 11 -0.29 20.75 13.28
N HIS A 12 -1.28 21.12 14.10
CA HIS A 12 -1.21 20.96 15.55
C HIS A 12 -1.09 19.48 15.97
N HIS A 13 -1.95 18.60 15.47
CA HIS A 13 -1.91 17.16 15.79
C HIS A 13 -0.62 16.49 15.28
N LEU A 14 -0.18 16.84 14.08
CA LEU A 14 1.08 16.38 13.49
C LEU A 14 2.27 16.79 14.36
N THR A 15 2.25 17.97 15.00
CA THR A 15 3.31 18.40 15.93
C THR A 15 3.53 17.39 17.06
N TYR A 16 2.49 16.66 17.48
CA TYR A 16 2.60 15.61 18.51
C TYR A 16 3.07 14.25 17.96
N LEU A 17 3.02 13.98 16.65
CA LEU A 17 3.66 12.79 16.07
C LEU A 17 5.16 12.74 16.42
N GLY A 18 5.81 13.90 16.49
CA GLY A 18 7.22 14.02 16.89
C GLY A 18 7.53 13.58 18.33
N ARG A 19 6.51 13.46 19.19
CA ARG A 19 6.65 12.94 20.56
C ARG A 19 6.45 11.42 20.65
N LEU A 20 5.85 10.82 19.62
CA LEU A 20 5.59 9.38 19.53
C LEU A 20 6.73 8.63 18.85
N VAL A 21 7.47 9.30 17.97
CA VAL A 21 8.73 8.76 17.46
C VAL A 21 9.80 8.90 18.53
N THR A 22 10.43 7.80 18.90
CA THR A 22 11.39 7.76 20.01
C THR A 22 12.48 8.84 19.83
N THR A 23 12.89 9.45 20.94
CA THR A 23 13.95 10.49 20.95
C THR A 23 15.33 9.95 20.57
N ALA A 24 15.48 8.63 20.50
CA ALA A 24 16.76 7.95 20.39
C ALA A 24 17.06 7.46 18.96
N THR A 25 17.39 8.38 18.06
CA THR A 25 18.41 8.08 17.05
C THR A 25 19.34 9.31 16.88
N GLN A 26 20.27 9.47 17.82
CA GLN A 26 21.44 10.36 17.68
C GLN A 26 22.47 9.81 16.66
N TRP A 27 22.03 8.99 15.71
CA TRP A 27 22.94 8.28 14.83
C TRP A 27 23.07 9.05 13.52
N ALA A 28 24.31 9.24 13.08
CA ALA A 28 24.62 9.85 11.79
C ALA A 28 24.06 9.06 10.60
N HIS A 29 23.60 7.82 10.86
CA HIS A 29 22.99 6.90 9.91
C HIS A 29 21.76 6.23 10.56
N PRO A 30 20.74 5.88 9.77
CA PRO A 30 19.59 5.12 10.25
C PRO A 30 20.04 3.79 10.85
N ILE A 31 19.71 3.54 12.11
CA ILE A 31 19.86 2.24 12.75
C ILE A 31 18.49 1.57 12.73
N ARG A 32 18.46 0.28 12.34
CA ARG A 32 17.28 -0.59 12.43
C ARG A 32 16.69 -0.50 13.85
N GLY A 33 15.57 0.21 14.00
CA GLY A 33 14.77 0.22 15.23
C GLY A 33 13.86 -1.01 15.31
N PRO A 34 13.21 -1.25 16.47
CA PRO A 34 12.18 -2.28 16.60
C PRO A 34 11.10 -2.13 15.52
N LEU A 35 10.74 -3.22 14.84
CA LEU A 35 9.65 -3.18 13.84
C LEU A 35 8.31 -2.99 14.56
N SER A 36 7.62 -1.88 14.27
CA SER A 36 6.27 -1.62 14.73
C SER A 36 5.35 -1.32 13.55
N LEU A 37 4.32 -2.15 13.37
CA LEU A 37 3.26 -1.92 12.38
C LEU A 37 2.13 -1.04 12.92
N HIS A 38 2.22 -0.62 14.19
CA HIS A 38 1.21 0.18 14.87
C HIS A 38 1.52 1.68 14.74
N LEU A 39 1.10 2.27 13.61
CA LEU A 39 1.28 3.68 13.33
C LEU A 39 -0.07 4.42 13.10
N PRO A 40 -1.07 4.28 13.99
CA PRO A 40 -2.43 4.76 13.72
C PRO A 40 -2.48 6.26 13.46
N LEU A 41 -1.78 7.09 14.26
CA LEU A 41 -1.83 8.55 14.09
C LEU A 41 -1.24 8.99 12.75
N SER A 42 -0.19 8.33 12.26
CA SER A 42 0.41 8.64 10.96
C SER A 42 -0.54 8.30 9.80
N ARG A 43 -1.31 7.21 9.92
CA ARG A 43 -2.31 6.80 8.93
C ARG A 43 -3.52 7.72 8.93
N HIS A 44 -3.97 8.18 10.09
CA HIS A 44 -5.02 9.21 10.18
C HIS A 44 -4.56 10.51 9.52
N ALA A 45 -3.32 10.93 9.78
CA ALA A 45 -2.71 12.07 9.12
C ALA A 45 -2.62 11.90 7.60
N ALA A 46 -2.15 10.74 7.12
CA ALA A 46 -2.09 10.39 5.71
C ALA A 46 -3.46 10.44 5.04
N CYS A 47 -4.48 9.85 5.68
CA CYS A 47 -5.85 9.87 5.20
C CYS A 47 -6.39 11.31 5.10
N PHE A 48 -6.16 12.13 6.12
CA PHE A 48 -6.58 13.53 6.11
C PHE A 48 -5.88 14.32 4.99
N LEU A 49 -4.56 14.16 4.85
CA LEU A 49 -3.78 14.79 3.77
C LEU A 49 -4.28 14.37 2.40
N SER A 50 -4.56 13.09 2.20
CA SER A 50 -5.15 12.55 0.96
C SER A 50 -6.48 13.24 0.64
N LEU A 51 -7.38 13.37 1.61
CA LEU A 51 -8.66 14.07 1.41
C LEU A 51 -8.46 15.57 1.11
N ALA A 52 -7.56 16.24 1.82
CA ALA A 52 -7.28 17.66 1.61
C ALA A 52 -6.75 17.94 0.19
N ILE A 53 -5.89 17.06 -0.33
CA ILE A 53 -5.30 17.20 -1.66
C ILE A 53 -6.31 16.81 -2.74
N PHE A 54 -6.89 15.61 -2.67
CA PHE A 54 -7.67 15.06 -3.79
C PHE A 54 -9.13 15.53 -3.80
N THR A 55 -9.74 15.74 -2.64
CA THR A 55 -11.14 16.18 -2.55
C THR A 55 -11.25 17.70 -2.47
N HIS A 56 -10.33 18.36 -1.76
CA HIS A 56 -10.39 19.80 -1.53
C HIS A 56 -9.36 20.61 -2.33
N HIS A 57 -8.59 19.97 -3.22
CA HIS A 57 -7.62 20.61 -4.11
C HIS A 57 -6.64 21.55 -3.37
N THR A 58 -6.28 21.20 -2.14
CA THR A 58 -5.35 22.00 -1.33
C THR A 58 -3.92 21.66 -1.72
N ASP A 59 -3.08 22.68 -1.88
CA ASP A 59 -1.65 22.47 -2.11
C ASP A 59 -0.98 21.85 -0.87
N LEU A 60 -0.38 20.67 -1.06
CA LEU A 60 0.33 19.92 -0.03
C LEU A 60 1.41 20.74 0.65
N LYS A 61 2.10 21.61 -0.10
CA LYS A 61 3.16 22.46 0.46
C LYS A 61 2.58 23.39 1.53
N ASN A 62 1.46 24.03 1.24
CA ASN A 62 0.78 24.93 2.18
C ASN A 62 0.31 24.20 3.44
N VAL A 63 -0.13 22.94 3.32
CA VAL A 63 -0.56 22.14 4.46
C VAL A 63 0.62 21.68 5.33
N MET A 64 1.75 21.33 4.70
CA MET A 64 2.92 20.81 5.40
C MET A 64 3.87 21.88 5.94
N ASP A 65 3.94 23.06 5.33
CA ASP A 65 4.93 24.09 5.70
C ASP A 65 4.84 24.56 7.17
N PRO A 66 3.64 24.76 7.77
CA PRO A 66 3.51 25.07 9.20
C PRO A 66 4.02 23.95 10.10
N PHE A 67 3.85 22.70 9.67
CA PHE A 67 4.32 21.53 10.41
C PHE A 67 5.84 21.37 10.31
N LEU A 68 6.40 21.48 9.11
CA LEU A 68 7.83 21.28 8.87
C LEU A 68 8.70 22.40 9.42
N SER A 69 8.23 23.64 9.36
CA SER A 69 8.95 24.79 9.94
C SER A 69 9.15 24.66 11.46
N ARG A 70 8.17 24.08 12.16
CA ARG A 70 8.20 23.90 13.63
C ARG A 70 9.00 22.68 14.06
N SER A 71 9.25 21.73 13.17
CA SER A 71 9.78 20.40 13.52
C SER A 71 10.47 19.70 12.33
N PRO A 72 11.59 20.26 11.82
CA PRO A 72 12.23 19.77 10.59
C PRO A 72 12.72 18.31 10.70
N ASN A 73 13.05 17.86 11.91
CA ASN A 73 13.50 16.49 12.17
C ASN A 73 12.36 15.47 12.32
N VAL A 74 11.09 15.90 12.45
CA VAL A 74 9.97 14.97 12.63
C VAL A 74 9.64 14.26 11.32
N LEU A 75 9.67 14.98 10.20
CA LEU A 75 9.46 14.36 8.89
C LEU A 75 10.52 13.28 8.63
N ARG A 76 11.81 13.61 8.80
CA ARG A 76 12.90 12.64 8.63
C ARG A 76 12.66 11.38 9.46
N ARG A 77 12.35 11.53 10.74
CA ARG A 77 12.07 10.41 11.65
C ARG A 77 10.86 9.58 11.24
N LEU A 78 9.77 10.24 10.84
CA LEU A 78 8.59 9.55 10.31
C LEU A 78 8.94 8.72 9.06
N MET A 79 9.77 9.27 8.17
CA MET A 79 10.23 8.57 6.97
C MET A 79 11.17 7.40 7.29
N GLU A 80 12.03 7.53 8.32
CA GLU A 80 12.85 6.43 8.85
C GLU A 80 11.96 5.28 9.37
N GLU A 81 10.90 5.60 10.11
CA GLU A 81 9.95 4.58 10.61
C GLU A 81 9.15 3.91 9.48
N LEU A 82 8.63 4.68 8.52
CA LEU A 82 7.93 4.12 7.35
C LEU A 82 8.86 3.24 6.51
N ALA A 83 10.11 3.66 6.31
CA ALA A 83 11.14 2.85 5.66
C ALA A 83 11.40 1.56 6.44
N ASN A 84 11.52 1.64 7.76
CA ASN A 84 11.72 0.47 8.63
C ASN A 84 10.56 -0.53 8.52
N VAL A 85 9.31 -0.03 8.45
CA VAL A 85 8.10 -0.85 8.24
C VAL A 85 8.14 -1.56 6.89
N LEU A 86 8.32 -0.83 5.78
CA LEU A 86 8.34 -1.41 4.43
C LEU A 86 9.46 -2.45 4.29
N LEU A 87 10.66 -2.15 4.81
CA LEU A 87 11.77 -3.10 4.80
C LEU A 87 11.52 -4.29 5.74
N GLY A 88 10.89 -4.07 6.90
CA GLY A 88 10.57 -5.14 7.86
C GLY A 88 9.53 -6.11 7.31
N CYS A 89 8.51 -5.63 6.60
CA CYS A 89 7.53 -6.48 5.93
C CYS A 89 8.19 -7.39 4.89
N GLN A 90 9.06 -6.84 4.03
CA GLN A 90 9.77 -7.65 3.05
C GLN A 90 10.69 -8.68 3.71
N GLU A 91 11.37 -8.31 4.79
CA GLU A 91 12.19 -9.26 5.54
C GLU A 91 11.39 -10.44 6.09
N VAL A 92 10.16 -10.19 6.53
CA VAL A 92 9.25 -11.24 7.02
C VAL A 92 8.78 -12.13 5.88
N ILE A 93 8.41 -11.56 4.73
CA ILE A 93 8.00 -12.31 3.51
C ILE A 93 9.13 -13.21 3.03
N ILE A 94 10.36 -12.69 3.00
CA ILE A 94 11.58 -13.40 2.59
C ILE A 94 12.03 -14.46 3.62
N GLY A 95 11.52 -14.41 4.85
CA GLY A 95 11.85 -15.40 5.89
C GLY A 95 13.12 -15.06 6.69
N TYR A 96 13.51 -13.78 6.79
CA TYR A 96 14.56 -13.35 7.71
C TYR A 96 14.17 -13.51 9.18
N TRP A 97 12.87 -13.43 9.48
CA TRP A 97 12.32 -13.40 10.82
C TRP A 97 12.04 -14.81 11.37
N VAL A 98 13.06 -15.67 11.36
CA VAL A 98 12.94 -17.10 11.71
C VAL A 98 12.48 -17.33 13.17
N ARG A 99 12.92 -16.48 14.11
CA ARG A 99 12.64 -16.64 15.55
C ARG A 99 11.31 -16.03 16.01
N ASN A 100 10.82 -15.02 15.30
CA ASN A 100 9.59 -14.31 15.68
C ASN A 100 8.32 -15.04 15.22
N GLY A 101 8.48 -16.16 14.49
CA GLY A 101 7.45 -17.16 14.28
C GLY A 101 6.28 -16.72 13.39
N GLN A 102 5.18 -17.47 13.49
CA GLN A 102 3.98 -17.29 12.67
C GLN A 102 3.21 -16.00 13.01
N SER A 103 3.33 -15.48 14.22
CA SER A 103 2.60 -14.28 14.67
C SER A 103 3.04 -13.03 13.91
N VAL A 104 4.34 -12.83 13.70
CA VAL A 104 4.83 -11.69 12.90
C VAL A 104 4.45 -11.84 11.43
N ARG A 105 4.47 -13.07 10.89
CA ARG A 105 4.01 -13.33 9.52
C ARG A 105 2.54 -12.93 9.38
N GLN A 106 1.67 -13.41 10.27
CA GLN A 106 0.24 -13.03 10.29
C GLN A 106 0.03 -11.52 10.40
N LEU A 107 0.83 -10.82 11.22
CA LEU A 107 0.73 -9.37 11.35
C LEU A 107 1.11 -8.66 10.05
N VAL A 108 2.16 -9.10 9.36
CA VAL A 108 2.55 -8.57 8.04
C VAL A 108 1.50 -8.90 6.97
N THR A 109 0.99 -10.14 6.94
CA THR A 109 -0.09 -10.54 6.03
C THR A 109 -1.33 -9.67 6.23
N HIS A 110 -1.71 -9.38 7.48
CA HIS A 110 -2.84 -8.50 7.79
C HIS A 110 -2.56 -7.05 7.37
N TYR A 111 -1.36 -6.53 7.66
CA TYR A 111 -0.93 -5.18 7.28
C TYR A 111 -0.97 -4.94 5.77
N MET A 112 -0.60 -5.95 4.99
CA MET A 112 -0.55 -5.91 3.53
C MET A 112 -1.83 -6.43 2.87
N HIS A 113 -2.83 -6.82 3.66
CA HIS A 113 -4.03 -7.44 3.14
C HIS A 113 -4.78 -6.44 2.25
N SER A 114 -5.11 -6.85 1.02
CA SER A 114 -5.81 -6.00 0.05
C SER A 114 -7.11 -5.39 0.56
N GLN A 115 -7.90 -6.06 1.40
CA GLN A 115 -9.13 -5.44 1.95
C GLN A 115 -8.84 -4.24 2.86
N MET A 116 -7.65 -4.20 3.48
CA MET A 116 -7.23 -3.16 4.41
C MET A 116 -6.20 -2.20 3.81
N CYS A 117 -5.80 -2.39 2.54
CA CYS A 117 -4.63 -1.70 1.96
C CYS A 117 -4.77 -0.17 2.02
N TYR A 118 -5.95 0.37 1.67
CA TYR A 118 -6.26 1.80 1.74
C TYR A 118 -6.35 2.39 3.15
N SER A 119 -6.29 1.54 4.19
CA SER A 119 -6.27 1.93 5.61
C SER A 119 -4.94 1.63 6.29
N MET A 120 -4.01 0.95 5.60
CA MET A 120 -2.73 0.50 6.14
C MET A 120 -1.58 0.85 5.19
N ILE A 121 -1.06 -0.12 4.44
CA ILE A 121 0.13 0.03 3.62
C ILE A 121 0.03 1.16 2.59
N ASP A 122 -1.13 1.37 1.96
CA ASP A 122 -1.29 2.42 0.95
C ASP A 122 -1.19 3.82 1.59
N LEU A 123 -1.66 4.00 2.82
CA LEU A 123 -1.52 5.26 3.56
C LEU A 123 -0.09 5.51 4.01
N ASP A 124 0.61 4.44 4.41
CA ASP A 124 2.03 4.51 4.76
C ASP A 124 2.88 4.88 3.51
N ILE A 125 2.58 4.30 2.35
CA ILE A 125 3.21 4.65 1.06
C ILE A 125 2.82 6.07 0.61
N PHE A 126 1.56 6.47 0.75
CA PHE A 126 1.10 7.84 0.45
C PHE A 126 1.88 8.86 1.29
N LEU A 127 2.00 8.61 2.59
CA LEU A 127 2.72 9.49 3.51
C LEU A 127 4.21 9.54 3.18
N PHE A 128 4.77 8.40 2.76
CA PHE A 128 6.12 8.32 2.20
C PHE A 128 6.21 9.32 1.03
N GLN A 129 5.34 9.22 0.02
CA GLN A 129 5.36 10.09 -1.17
C GLN A 129 5.16 11.58 -0.88
N ALA A 130 4.41 11.95 0.15
CA ALA A 130 3.99 13.32 0.42
C ALA A 130 5.14 14.35 0.57
N ARG A 131 6.42 13.94 0.69
CA ARG A 131 7.55 14.85 0.43
C ARG A 131 8.91 14.15 0.18
N LEU A 132 8.94 12.87 -0.18
CA LEU A 132 10.17 12.05 -0.17
C LEU A 132 11.04 12.02 -1.44
N LEU A 133 11.31 13.15 -2.08
CA LEU A 133 12.51 13.25 -2.94
C LEU A 133 13.30 14.55 -2.76
N GLN A 134 13.25 15.15 -1.56
CA GLN A 134 14.30 16.10 -1.17
C GLN A 134 15.04 15.53 0.06
N ASN A 135 16.17 14.86 -0.21
CA ASN A 135 17.25 14.45 0.70
C ASN A 135 17.09 13.21 1.59
N PHE A 136 15.98 12.45 1.53
CA PHE A 136 15.91 11.15 2.19
C PHE A 136 16.50 10.05 1.30
N CYS A 137 17.52 9.36 1.78
CA CYS A 137 18.36 8.49 0.97
C CYS A 137 18.05 7.01 1.24
N PHE A 138 16.82 6.56 0.95
CA PHE A 138 16.34 5.16 1.13
C PHE A 138 17.31 4.09 0.58
N HIS A 139 18.13 4.49 -0.40
CA HIS A 139 19.24 3.71 -0.92
C HIS A 139 20.24 3.26 0.15
N ARG A 140 20.55 4.08 1.17
CA ARG A 140 21.61 3.78 2.17
C ARG A 140 21.16 2.68 3.14
N GLU A 141 19.93 2.75 3.65
CA GLU A 141 19.29 1.76 4.52
C GLU A 141 19.24 0.40 3.84
N LEU A 142 18.89 0.42 2.55
CA LEU A 142 18.83 -0.80 1.78
C LEU A 142 20.21 -1.36 1.42
N MET A 143 21.16 -0.51 1.01
CA MET A 143 22.54 -0.97 0.77
C MET A 143 23.11 -1.66 2.02
N ALA A 144 22.70 -1.25 3.23
CA ALA A 144 23.07 -1.95 4.46
C ALA A 144 22.49 -3.37 4.56
N LEU A 145 21.30 -3.65 4.01
CA LEU A 145 20.73 -4.99 3.92
C LEU A 145 21.45 -5.90 2.91
N THR A 146 22.03 -5.29 1.87
CA THR A 146 22.83 -6.01 0.87
C THR A 146 24.28 -6.25 1.29
N LYS A 147 24.74 -5.63 2.39
CA LYS A 147 26.11 -5.85 2.88
C LYS A 147 26.25 -7.31 3.33
N PRO A 148 27.25 -8.05 2.82
CA PRO A 148 27.52 -9.39 3.31
C PRO A 148 27.77 -9.33 4.82
N SER A 149 27.05 -10.12 5.60
CA SER A 149 27.41 -10.29 7.01
C SER A 149 28.80 -10.92 7.05
N ALA A 150 29.80 -10.20 7.55
CA ALA A 150 31.20 -10.66 7.62
C ALA A 150 31.41 -11.90 8.53
N SER A 151 30.34 -12.52 9.02
CA SER A 151 30.40 -13.66 9.90
C SER A 151 29.12 -14.49 9.79
N ARG A 152 29.21 -15.57 9.00
CA ARG A 152 28.80 -16.94 9.36
C ARG A 152 28.92 -17.84 8.13
N SER A 153 30.01 -18.61 8.09
CA SER A 153 30.18 -19.75 7.17
C SER A 153 28.91 -20.62 7.21
N GLY A 154 28.25 -20.81 6.07
CA GLY A 154 27.08 -21.67 5.92
C GLY A 154 25.70 -20.98 5.92
N MET A 155 25.61 -19.65 6.00
CA MET A 155 24.35 -18.95 5.72
C MET A 155 24.11 -18.82 4.22
N VAL A 156 22.88 -19.13 3.77
CA VAL A 156 22.39 -18.88 2.40
C VAL A 156 22.69 -17.43 2.02
N ASP A 157 23.21 -17.19 0.82
CA ASP A 157 23.33 -15.85 0.27
C ASP A 157 21.93 -15.27 0.05
N ARG A 158 21.57 -14.26 0.86
CA ARG A 158 20.27 -13.59 0.81
C ARG A 158 20.33 -12.23 0.12
N GLN A 159 21.50 -11.86 -0.43
CA GLN A 159 21.65 -10.61 -1.16
C GLN A 159 20.66 -10.48 -2.33
N PRO A 160 20.38 -11.53 -3.14
CA PRO A 160 19.37 -11.44 -4.20
C PRO A 160 17.97 -11.10 -3.66
N MET A 161 17.59 -11.71 -2.53
CA MET A 161 16.29 -11.48 -1.89
C MET A 161 16.18 -10.06 -1.31
N ALA A 162 17.26 -9.53 -0.73
CA ALA A 162 17.29 -8.16 -0.23
C ALA A 162 17.17 -7.12 -1.37
N ILE A 163 17.74 -7.40 -2.54
CA ILE A 163 17.59 -6.57 -3.73
C ILE A 163 16.16 -6.67 -4.28
N GLU A 164 15.58 -7.87 -4.31
CA GLU A 164 14.19 -8.08 -4.73
C GLU A 164 13.21 -7.30 -3.82
N ALA A 165 13.38 -7.35 -2.50
CA ALA A 165 12.62 -6.57 -1.53
C ALA A 165 12.65 -5.07 -1.83
N TRP A 166 13.80 -4.56 -2.22
CA TRP A 166 13.97 -3.15 -2.56
C TRP A 166 13.23 -2.76 -3.81
N LEU A 167 13.45 -3.50 -4.89
CA LEU A 167 12.82 -3.24 -6.18
C LEU A 167 11.31 -3.32 -6.03
N THR A 168 10.82 -4.28 -5.23
CA THR A 168 9.41 -4.41 -4.87
C THR A 168 8.89 -3.16 -4.16
N ASN A 169 9.56 -2.70 -3.09
CA ASN A 169 9.15 -1.48 -2.38
C ASN A 169 9.21 -0.23 -3.28
N LEU A 170 10.21 -0.12 -4.17
CA LEU A 170 10.28 0.97 -5.14
C LEU A 170 9.12 0.92 -6.14
N CYS A 171 8.82 -0.26 -6.67
CA CYS A 171 7.68 -0.47 -7.55
C CYS A 171 6.39 -0.03 -6.83
N TRP A 172 6.20 -0.38 -5.57
CA TRP A 172 5.01 0.03 -4.80
C TRP A 172 4.92 1.54 -4.62
N ILE A 173 6.04 2.19 -4.30
CA ILE A 173 6.11 3.65 -4.19
C ILE A 173 5.83 4.32 -5.54
N LEU A 174 6.27 3.73 -6.66
CA LEU A 174 6.02 4.29 -7.99
C LEU A 174 4.58 4.06 -8.47
N ASP A 175 4.05 2.85 -8.29
CA ASP A 175 2.69 2.49 -8.67
C ASP A 175 1.66 3.32 -7.88
N LEU A 176 1.82 3.40 -6.55
CA LEU A 176 0.88 4.17 -5.76
C LEU A 176 0.89 5.66 -6.15
N ARG A 177 2.03 6.18 -6.64
CA ARG A 177 2.16 7.55 -7.16
C ARG A 177 1.32 7.74 -8.42
N ASN A 178 1.32 6.75 -9.30
CA ASN A 178 0.50 6.76 -10.52
C ASN A 178 -0.99 6.65 -10.20
N ASN A 179 -1.33 6.09 -9.04
CA ASN A 179 -2.71 5.91 -8.58
C ASN A 179 -3.20 7.09 -7.70
N LEU A 180 -2.30 8.00 -7.32
CA LEU A 180 -2.67 9.22 -6.60
C LEU A 180 -3.60 10.08 -7.45
N GLY A 181 -4.78 10.37 -6.92
CA GLY A 181 -5.76 11.24 -7.57
C GLY A 181 -6.69 10.54 -8.55
N LEU A 182 -6.68 9.20 -8.59
CA LEU A 182 -7.80 8.47 -9.19
C LEU A 182 -9.10 8.84 -8.46
N SER A 183 -10.17 9.03 -9.22
CA SER A 183 -11.51 9.11 -8.65
C SER A 183 -11.88 7.78 -7.99
N GLU A 184 -12.88 7.79 -7.12
CA GLU A 184 -13.47 6.57 -6.56
C GLU A 184 -13.81 5.56 -7.66
N THR A 185 -14.41 6.02 -8.76
CA THR A 185 -14.72 5.20 -9.93
C THR A 185 -13.48 4.65 -10.64
N GLY A 186 -12.41 5.44 -10.76
CA GLY A 186 -11.15 5.00 -11.37
C GLY A 186 -10.44 3.96 -10.51
N LEU A 187 -10.55 4.08 -9.18
CA LEU A 187 -10.00 3.11 -8.23
C LEU A 187 -10.74 1.78 -8.30
N ILE A 188 -12.08 1.80 -8.33
CA ILE A 188 -12.91 0.60 -8.50
C ILE A 188 -12.59 -0.07 -9.84
N GLU A 189 -12.49 0.69 -10.94
CA GLU A 189 -12.09 0.12 -12.23
C GLU A 189 -10.73 -0.58 -12.16
N LYS A 190 -9.73 0.04 -11.53
CA LYS A 190 -8.38 -0.54 -11.40
C LYS A 190 -8.38 -1.82 -10.58
N GLU A 191 -9.12 -1.88 -9.47
CA GLU A 191 -9.31 -3.10 -8.66
C GLU A 191 -10.02 -4.21 -9.47
N LEU A 192 -11.08 -3.87 -10.20
CA LEU A 192 -11.79 -4.84 -11.04
C LEU A 192 -10.91 -5.39 -12.16
N VAL A 193 -10.12 -4.54 -12.84
CA VAL A 193 -9.14 -4.97 -13.84
C VAL A 193 -8.14 -5.94 -13.20
N CYS A 194 -7.61 -5.61 -12.02
CA CYS A 194 -6.69 -6.47 -11.29
C CYS A 194 -7.29 -7.85 -10.96
N PHE A 195 -8.54 -7.91 -10.48
CA PHE A 195 -9.16 -9.19 -10.10
C PHE A 195 -9.56 -10.05 -11.29
N LEU A 196 -10.02 -9.42 -12.38
CA LEU A 196 -10.47 -10.10 -13.60
C LEU A 196 -9.32 -10.50 -14.53
N ALA A 197 -8.16 -9.83 -14.41
CA ALA A 197 -6.93 -10.21 -15.10
C ALA A 197 -6.52 -11.66 -14.79
N HIS A 198 -6.67 -12.09 -13.54
CA HIS A 198 -6.28 -13.45 -13.16
C HIS A 198 -7.28 -14.53 -13.61
N SER A 199 -8.58 -14.27 -13.44
CA SER A 199 -9.62 -15.25 -13.71
C SER A 199 -10.98 -14.59 -13.88
N THR A 200 -11.92 -15.28 -14.53
CA THR A 200 -13.33 -14.89 -14.55
C THR A 200 -13.94 -15.02 -13.15
N ARG A 201 -14.87 -14.13 -12.79
CA ARG A 201 -15.45 -14.06 -11.42
C ARG A 201 -16.92 -13.70 -11.43
N LYS A 202 -17.67 -14.14 -10.41
CA LYS A 202 -19.07 -13.72 -10.21
C LYS A 202 -19.12 -12.32 -9.60
N ARG A 203 -20.26 -11.63 -9.76
CA ARG A 203 -20.49 -10.32 -9.14
C ARG A 203 -20.31 -10.37 -7.62
N SER A 204 -20.89 -11.38 -6.96
CA SER A 204 -20.78 -11.58 -5.51
C SER A 204 -19.34 -11.69 -5.03
N ASP A 205 -18.50 -12.38 -5.81
CA ASP A 205 -17.10 -12.61 -5.48
C ASP A 205 -16.31 -11.30 -5.62
N LEU A 206 -16.61 -10.52 -6.66
CA LEU A 206 -15.97 -9.21 -6.85
C LEU A 206 -16.34 -8.23 -5.74
N SER A 207 -17.60 -8.23 -5.29
CA SER A 207 -18.04 -7.39 -4.16
C SER A 207 -17.34 -7.74 -2.84
N SER A 208 -16.98 -9.00 -2.60
CA SER A 208 -16.26 -9.40 -1.38
C SER A 208 -14.74 -9.17 -1.48
N LEU A 209 -14.21 -9.09 -2.70
CA LEU A 209 -12.80 -8.81 -2.97
C LEU A 209 -12.46 -7.33 -2.90
N LEU A 210 -13.40 -6.44 -3.24
CA LEU A 210 -13.21 -5.00 -3.19
C LEU A 210 -12.84 -4.53 -1.77
N PRO A 211 -11.84 -3.65 -1.63
CA PRO A 211 -11.48 -3.12 -0.32
C PRO A 211 -12.58 -2.24 0.29
N ASP A 212 -12.68 -2.19 1.62
CA ASP A 212 -13.77 -1.50 2.33
C ASP A 212 -13.88 0.00 1.96
N ARG A 213 -12.74 0.67 1.75
CA ARG A 213 -12.73 2.09 1.31
C ARG A 213 -13.15 2.29 -0.14
N CYS A 214 -13.16 1.23 -0.95
CA CYS A 214 -13.68 1.24 -2.32
C CYS A 214 -15.13 0.82 -2.38
N MET A 215 -15.79 0.50 -1.25
CA MET A 215 -17.20 0.13 -1.26
C MET A 215 -18.05 1.39 -1.41
N PRO A 216 -18.62 1.64 -2.60
CA PRO A 216 -19.43 2.82 -2.81
C PRO A 216 -20.71 2.71 -1.98
N GLN A 217 -21.23 3.84 -1.51
CA GLN A 217 -22.54 3.86 -0.85
C GLN A 217 -23.66 3.38 -1.79
N ASN A 218 -23.48 3.60 -3.10
CA ASN A 218 -24.36 3.07 -4.13
C ASN A 218 -23.67 1.90 -4.87
N THR A 219 -24.20 0.70 -4.72
CA THR A 219 -23.67 -0.50 -5.39
C THR A 219 -23.76 -0.46 -6.91
N ASP A 220 -24.64 0.37 -7.48
CA ASP A 220 -24.78 0.54 -8.93
C ASP A 220 -23.47 1.01 -9.59
N VAL A 221 -22.63 1.72 -8.84
CA VAL A 221 -21.32 2.18 -9.31
C VAL A 221 -20.42 1.00 -9.70
N ILE A 222 -20.48 -0.12 -8.96
CA ILE A 222 -19.71 -1.32 -9.29
C ILE A 222 -20.20 -1.89 -10.62
N ASP A 223 -21.52 -1.96 -10.79
CA ASP A 223 -22.13 -2.53 -12.00
C ASP A 223 -21.87 -1.64 -13.24
N GLU A 224 -21.84 -0.31 -13.07
CA GLU A 224 -21.39 0.63 -14.10
C GLU A 224 -19.89 0.50 -14.43
N CYS A 225 -19.04 0.27 -13.43
CA CYS A 225 -17.63 -0.03 -13.67
C CYS A 225 -17.46 -1.36 -14.42
N LEU A 226 -18.24 -2.40 -14.06
CA LEU A 226 -18.19 -3.70 -14.73
C LEU A 226 -18.57 -3.62 -16.20
N LYS A 227 -19.58 -2.83 -16.57
CA LYS A 227 -19.91 -2.58 -17.99
C LYS A 227 -18.73 -1.98 -18.76
N ARG A 228 -17.91 -1.15 -18.10
CA ARG A 228 -16.73 -0.53 -18.69
C ARG A 228 -15.56 -1.52 -18.80
N VAL A 229 -15.29 -2.31 -17.77
CA VAL A 229 -14.07 -3.14 -17.71
C VAL A 229 -14.24 -4.60 -18.10
N ALA A 230 -15.46 -5.12 -18.15
CA ALA A 230 -15.71 -6.55 -18.27
C ALA A 230 -16.76 -6.90 -19.33
N THR A 231 -16.68 -8.13 -19.81
CA THR A 231 -17.69 -8.79 -20.64
C THR A 231 -18.46 -9.79 -19.79
N TYR A 232 -19.78 -9.65 -19.73
CA TYR A 232 -20.65 -10.57 -19.01
C TYR A 232 -20.90 -11.83 -19.83
N VAL A 233 -20.66 -12.98 -19.21
CA VAL A 233 -20.95 -14.31 -19.75
C VAL A 233 -22.20 -14.83 -19.03
N ALA A 234 -23.24 -15.09 -19.82
CA ALA A 234 -24.52 -15.56 -19.31
C ALA A 234 -24.40 -16.94 -18.62
N PRO A 235 -25.29 -17.26 -17.67
CA PRO A 235 -25.32 -18.58 -17.06
C PRO A 235 -25.51 -19.67 -18.11
N SER A 236 -24.79 -20.78 -17.98
CA SER A 236 -24.90 -21.92 -18.89
C SER A 236 -25.05 -23.23 -18.10
N CYS A 237 -25.56 -24.26 -18.74
CA CYS A 237 -25.58 -25.60 -18.18
C CYS A 237 -24.38 -26.37 -18.73
N ASP A 238 -23.56 -26.94 -17.86
CA ASP A 238 -22.49 -27.82 -18.29
C ASP A 238 -23.10 -29.10 -18.89
N SER A 239 -22.88 -29.31 -20.19
CA SER A 239 -23.40 -30.45 -20.94
C SER A 239 -22.93 -31.80 -20.39
N THR A 240 -21.85 -31.83 -19.62
CA THR A 240 -21.25 -33.07 -19.11
C THR A 240 -21.72 -33.41 -17.69
N SER A 241 -21.89 -32.40 -16.83
CA SER A 241 -22.24 -32.60 -15.41
C SER A 241 -23.69 -32.23 -15.06
N GLY A 242 -24.43 -31.59 -15.98
CA GLY A 242 -25.78 -31.07 -15.73
C GLY A 242 -25.82 -29.93 -14.70
N SER A 243 -24.65 -29.41 -14.30
CA SER A 243 -24.53 -28.38 -13.28
C SER A 243 -24.78 -26.99 -13.89
N LEU A 244 -25.51 -26.16 -13.15
CA LEU A 244 -25.76 -24.76 -13.50
C LEU A 244 -24.50 -23.92 -13.21
N ILE A 245 -23.88 -23.41 -14.27
CA ILE A 245 -22.80 -22.43 -14.19
C ILE A 245 -23.43 -21.05 -14.07
N SER A 246 -23.21 -20.40 -12.92
CA SER A 246 -23.68 -19.03 -12.69
C SER A 246 -22.93 -18.04 -13.59
N GLY A 247 -23.64 -17.01 -14.06
CA GLY A 247 -23.06 -15.99 -14.94
C GLY A 247 -21.86 -15.29 -14.30
N CYS A 248 -20.85 -15.00 -15.12
CA CYS A 248 -19.58 -14.47 -14.66
C CYS A 248 -19.11 -13.30 -15.53
N TYR A 249 -18.15 -12.55 -15.00
CA TYR A 249 -17.50 -11.45 -15.68
C TYR A 249 -16.09 -11.88 -16.08
N SER A 250 -15.70 -11.51 -17.30
CA SER A 250 -14.36 -11.70 -17.86
C SER A 250 -13.78 -10.33 -18.21
N LEU A 251 -12.47 -10.14 -18.03
CA LEU A 251 -11.82 -8.88 -18.42
C LEU A 251 -11.98 -8.69 -19.93
N LYS A 252 -12.28 -7.45 -20.36
CA LYS A 252 -12.25 -7.11 -21.79
C LYS A 252 -10.82 -7.28 -22.34
N PRO A 253 -10.60 -7.99 -23.45
CA PRO A 253 -9.26 -8.31 -23.92
C PRO A 253 -8.37 -7.08 -24.12
N GLU A 254 -8.94 -5.98 -24.60
CA GLU A 254 -8.17 -4.76 -24.90
C GLU A 254 -7.58 -4.12 -23.63
N LEU A 255 -8.25 -4.30 -22.49
CA LEU A 255 -7.81 -3.75 -21.22
C LEU A 255 -6.63 -4.50 -20.60
N TRP A 256 -6.30 -5.69 -21.12
CA TRP A 256 -5.09 -6.39 -20.73
C TRP A 256 -3.84 -5.59 -21.12
N ASP A 257 -3.82 -5.02 -22.34
CA ASP A 257 -2.68 -4.25 -22.81
C ASP A 257 -2.76 -2.78 -22.37
N GLU A 258 -3.96 -2.23 -22.21
CA GLU A 258 -4.15 -0.81 -21.90
C GLU A 258 -4.14 -0.46 -20.41
N LYS A 259 -4.72 -1.31 -19.56
CA LYS A 259 -5.01 -0.96 -18.16
C LYS A 259 -4.44 -1.94 -17.13
N PHE A 260 -3.98 -3.12 -17.53
CA PHE A 260 -3.37 -4.05 -16.59
C PHE A 260 -2.07 -3.48 -16.03
N ASP A 261 -1.96 -3.49 -14.71
CA ASP A 261 -0.79 -3.00 -13.99
C ASP A 261 -0.18 -4.16 -13.20
N PRO A 262 0.98 -4.70 -13.63
CA PRO A 262 1.59 -5.85 -12.98
C PRO A 262 2.10 -5.52 -11.57
N VAL A 263 2.44 -4.26 -11.29
CA VAL A 263 2.91 -3.84 -9.96
C VAL A 263 1.73 -3.77 -9.00
N PHE A 264 0.64 -3.12 -9.42
CA PHE A 264 -0.59 -3.08 -8.66
C PHE A 264 -1.15 -4.49 -8.41
N PHE A 265 -1.09 -5.35 -9.44
CA PHE A 265 -1.48 -6.75 -9.32
C PHE A 265 -0.64 -7.49 -8.28
N ALA A 266 0.68 -7.34 -8.30
CA ALA A 266 1.57 -7.94 -7.31
C ALA A 266 1.21 -7.47 -5.89
N LEU A 267 0.96 -6.19 -5.69
CA LEU A 267 0.52 -5.62 -4.40
C LEU A 267 -0.78 -6.24 -3.88
N ARG A 268 -1.80 -6.30 -4.73
CA ARG A 268 -3.15 -6.74 -4.32
C ARG A 268 -3.29 -8.25 -4.20
N MET A 269 -2.50 -9.01 -4.96
CA MET A 269 -2.61 -10.48 -5.04
C MET A 269 -1.55 -11.22 -4.22
N ALA A 270 -0.40 -10.62 -3.92
CA ALA A 270 0.62 -11.25 -3.06
C ALA A 270 0.07 -11.54 -1.66
N SER A 271 -0.79 -10.66 -1.12
CA SER A 271 -1.43 -10.87 0.19
C SER A 271 -2.43 -12.03 0.20
N ARG A 272 -2.81 -12.59 -0.96
CA ARG A 272 -3.87 -13.60 -1.10
C ARG A 272 -3.36 -14.99 -1.42
N LYS A 273 -2.11 -15.13 -1.91
CA LYS A 273 -1.49 -16.45 -2.18
C LYS A 273 -1.26 -17.29 -0.93
N GLU A 274 -1.28 -16.71 0.27
CA GLU A 274 -1.12 -17.44 1.54
C GLU A 274 -2.43 -18.07 2.07
N GLN A 275 -3.58 -17.82 1.42
CA GLN A 275 -4.89 -18.33 1.87
C GLN A 275 -5.34 -19.61 1.13
N THR A 276 -4.55 -20.09 0.18
CA THR A 276 -4.75 -21.34 -0.57
C THR A 276 -3.63 -22.32 -0.30
#